data_AF-A0A846U4Z8-F1
#
_entry.id   AF-A0A846U4Z8-F1
#
_cell.length_a   1.000
_cell.length_b   1.000
_cell.length_c   1.000
_cell.angle_alpha   90.00
_cell.angle_beta   90.00
_cell.angle_gamma   90.00
#
_symmetry.space_group_name_H-M   'P 1'
#
loop_
_entity.id
_entity.type
_entity.pdbx_description
1 polymer ?
#
loop_
_entity_poly.entity_id
_entity_poly.type
_entity_poly.pdbx_seq_one_letter_code
_entity_poly.pdbx_strand_id
1 'polypeptide(L)'
;MTDPTATPAVACAPAPVATAVVAPTPRALAESMPLVQAGARWFWWIAGLSAVNVGMQHSGSDTHFVVGLGITNVIDAMFSGLPVAGLVLDALVLAFFFAMGLVAQRGSLRAFYVGGTVYALDALLYLAAADWLPVGFHVLVLYFVGKGALALREALRVQPPALPGAAA
;
A
#
# COMPACT_ATOMS: atom_id res chain seq x y z
N MET A 1 44.18 -13.99 -72.12
CA MET A 1 43.41 -12.94 -71.44
C MET A 1 42.48 -13.67 -70.47
N THR A 2 42.96 -13.96 -69.27
CA THR A 2 42.25 -14.78 -68.27
C THR A 2 41.76 -13.88 -67.14
N ASP A 3 40.47 -14.00 -66.87
CA ASP A 3 39.63 -13.26 -65.93
C ASP A 3 40.13 -13.41 -64.46
N PRO A 4 40.16 -12.36 -63.63
CA PRO A 4 40.54 -12.51 -62.22
C PRO A 4 39.36 -13.04 -61.39
N THR A 5 39.67 -14.05 -60.59
CA THR A 5 38.82 -14.66 -59.56
C THR A 5 38.14 -13.63 -58.65
N ALA A 6 36.81 -13.54 -58.71
CA ALA A 6 36.00 -12.84 -57.73
C ALA A 6 35.93 -13.65 -56.42
N THR A 7 36.39 -13.05 -55.32
CA THR A 7 36.21 -13.58 -53.97
C THR A 7 34.79 -13.25 -53.49
N PRO A 8 34.00 -14.21 -52.96
CA PRO A 8 32.69 -13.89 -52.40
C PRO A 8 32.88 -13.16 -51.07
N ALA A 9 32.37 -11.93 -50.99
CA ALA A 9 32.29 -11.20 -49.73
C ALA A 9 31.26 -11.88 -48.83
N VAL A 10 31.71 -12.44 -47.70
CA VAL A 10 30.83 -12.95 -46.64
C VAL A 10 30.13 -11.74 -46.02
N ALA A 11 28.87 -11.53 -46.38
CA ALA A 11 28.02 -10.55 -45.72
C ALA A 11 27.79 -11.00 -44.28
N CYS A 12 28.47 -10.35 -43.33
CA CYS A 12 28.21 -10.52 -41.92
C CYS A 12 26.80 -9.99 -41.63
N ALA A 13 25.83 -10.87 -41.43
CA ALA A 13 24.49 -10.47 -41.01
C ALA A 13 24.60 -9.71 -39.68
N PRO A 14 23.98 -8.52 -39.52
CA PRO A 14 24.01 -7.81 -38.25
C PRO A 14 23.34 -8.68 -37.19
N ALA A 15 24.07 -8.96 -36.10
CA ALA A 15 23.55 -9.68 -34.95
C ALA A 15 22.27 -8.99 -34.47
N PRO A 16 21.21 -9.74 -34.09
CA PRO A 16 20.00 -9.14 -33.55
C PRO A 16 20.39 -8.34 -32.32
N VAL A 17 20.23 -7.01 -32.39
CA VAL A 17 20.38 -6.13 -31.24
C VAL A 17 19.34 -6.58 -30.24
N ALA A 18 19.78 -7.36 -29.25
CA ALA A 18 18.93 -7.79 -28.16
C ALA A 18 18.36 -6.52 -27.52
N THR A 19 17.06 -6.28 -27.69
CA THR A 19 16.33 -5.21 -27.02
C THR A 19 16.47 -5.47 -25.52
N ALA A 20 17.35 -4.72 -24.87
CA ALA A 20 17.53 -4.79 -23.44
C ALA A 20 16.19 -4.46 -22.77
N VAL A 21 15.53 -5.47 -22.20
CA VAL A 21 14.28 -5.27 -21.46
C VAL A 21 14.64 -4.55 -20.17
N VAL A 22 14.34 -3.24 -20.11
CA VAL A 22 14.51 -2.43 -18.90
C VAL A 22 13.58 -2.97 -17.82
N ALA A 23 14.14 -3.32 -16.66
CA ALA A 23 13.35 -3.78 -15.52
C ALA A 23 12.34 -2.69 -15.08
N PRO A 24 11.06 -3.01 -14.85
CA PRO A 24 10.08 -2.02 -14.46
C PRO A 24 10.37 -1.48 -13.06
N THR A 25 10.13 -0.19 -12.84
CA THR A 25 10.28 0.40 -11.50
C THR A 25 9.31 -0.26 -10.49
N PRO A 26 9.59 -0.24 -9.18
CA PRO A 26 8.68 -0.78 -8.16
C PRO A 26 7.26 -0.21 -8.25
N ARG A 27 7.16 1.07 -8.62
CA ARG A 27 5.90 1.76 -8.85
C ARG A 27 5.15 1.18 -10.05
N ALA A 28 5.81 1.10 -11.21
CA ALA A 28 5.19 0.55 -12.42
C ALA A 28 4.74 -0.90 -12.21
N LEU A 29 5.56 -1.69 -11.52
CA LEU A 29 5.22 -3.05 -11.14
C LEU A 29 3.95 -3.10 -10.26
N ALA A 30 3.91 -2.30 -9.18
CA ALA A 30 2.75 -2.25 -8.30
C ALA A 30 1.48 -1.76 -8.99
N GLU A 31 1.58 -0.77 -9.88
CA GLU A 31 0.46 -0.23 -10.68
C GLU A 31 -0.10 -1.28 -11.64
N SER A 32 0.74 -2.18 -12.18
CA SER A 32 0.30 -3.29 -13.03
C SER A 32 -0.33 -4.47 -12.28
N MET A 33 -0.32 -4.47 -10.94
CA MET A 33 -0.76 -5.61 -10.13
C MET A 33 -2.06 -5.30 -9.37
N PRO A 34 -3.22 -5.80 -9.84
CA PRO A 34 -4.51 -5.54 -9.21
C PRO A 34 -4.56 -5.94 -7.73
N LEU A 35 -3.91 -7.04 -7.35
CA LEU A 35 -3.88 -7.52 -5.97
C LEU A 35 -3.10 -6.57 -5.04
N VAL A 36 -2.02 -5.95 -5.53
CA VAL A 36 -1.24 -4.96 -4.77
C VAL A 36 -2.07 -3.69 -4.58
N GLN A 37 -2.73 -3.22 -5.66
CA GLN A 37 -3.62 -2.06 -5.60
C GLN A 37 -4.80 -2.28 -4.66
N ALA A 38 -5.46 -3.43 -4.75
CA ALA A 38 -6.57 -3.79 -3.87
C ALA A 38 -6.12 -3.84 -2.40
N GLY A 39 -4.98 -4.47 -2.11
CA GLY A 39 -4.41 -4.52 -0.76
C GLY A 39 -4.08 -3.12 -0.21
N ALA A 40 -3.49 -2.24 -1.02
CA ALA A 40 -3.13 -0.89 -0.59
C ALA A 40 -4.36 0.02 -0.38
N ARG A 41 -5.42 -0.14 -1.18
CA ARG A 41 -6.68 0.63 -1.06
C ARG A 41 -7.44 0.33 0.23
N TRP A 42 -7.16 -0.79 0.90
CA TRP A 42 -7.73 -1.04 2.23
C TRP A 42 -7.33 -0.01 3.27
N PHE A 43 -6.16 0.63 3.16
CA PHE A 43 -5.81 1.76 4.03
C PHE A 43 -6.74 2.97 3.83
N TRP A 44 -7.26 3.18 2.62
CA TRP A 44 -8.24 4.22 2.35
C TRP A 44 -9.62 3.86 2.87
N TRP A 45 -10.00 2.57 2.81
CA TRP A 45 -11.20 2.09 3.48
C TRP A 45 -11.12 2.27 5.00
N ILE A 46 -9.98 1.97 5.61
CA ILE A 46 -9.74 2.27 7.04
C ILE A 46 -9.97 3.75 7.33
N ALA A 47 -9.31 4.64 6.59
CA ALA A 47 -9.44 6.09 6.79
C ALA A 47 -10.89 6.58 6.58
N GLY A 48 -11.56 6.12 5.51
CA GLY A 48 -12.92 6.53 5.16
C GLY A 48 -13.96 6.04 6.18
N LEU A 49 -13.90 4.77 6.57
CA LEU A 49 -14.80 4.22 7.60
C LEU A 49 -14.58 4.91 8.96
N SER A 50 -13.32 5.23 9.30
CA SER A 50 -13.02 5.96 10.53
C SER A 50 -13.51 7.40 10.49
N ALA A 51 -13.44 8.06 9.34
CA ALA A 51 -13.97 9.42 9.17
C ALA A 51 -15.50 9.47 9.37
N VAL A 52 -16.22 8.43 8.95
CA VAL A 52 -17.66 8.31 9.25
C VAL A 52 -17.89 8.28 10.76
N ASN A 53 -17.07 7.54 11.52
CA ASN A 53 -17.21 7.43 12.97
C ASN A 53 -16.91 8.73 13.70
N VAL A 54 -15.86 9.44 13.28
CA VAL A 54 -15.53 10.78 13.80
C VAL A 54 -16.71 11.73 13.52
N GLY A 55 -17.25 11.72 12.30
CA GLY A 55 -18.39 12.56 11.93
C GLY A 55 -19.67 12.24 12.71
N MET A 56 -19.99 10.96 12.93
CA MET A 56 -21.16 10.55 13.72
C MET A 56 -21.06 11.00 15.18
N GLN A 57 -19.89 10.83 15.80
CA GLN A 57 -19.63 11.27 17.18
C GLN A 57 -19.82 12.78 17.34
N HIS A 58 -19.28 13.57 16.40
CA HIS A 58 -19.41 15.02 16.44
C HIS A 58 -20.80 15.53 16.03
N SER A 59 -21.65 14.68 15.44
CA SER A 59 -23.04 15.02 15.11
C SER A 59 -24.01 14.82 16.28
N GLY A 60 -23.53 14.34 17.44
CA GLY A 60 -24.36 14.03 18.61
C GLY A 60 -25.19 12.75 18.43
N SER A 61 -24.77 11.85 17.54
CA SER A 61 -25.40 10.54 17.41
C SER A 61 -24.95 9.61 18.54
N ASP A 62 -25.89 8.97 19.23
CA ASP A 62 -25.60 7.91 20.22
C ASP A 62 -25.20 6.58 19.55
N THR A 63 -25.20 6.53 18.22
CA THR A 63 -24.84 5.33 17.46
C THR A 63 -23.40 5.42 17.02
N HIS A 64 -22.57 4.51 17.52
CA HIS A 64 -21.23 4.29 17.00
C HIS A 64 -21.27 3.15 15.99
N PHE A 65 -20.73 3.37 14.80
CA PHE A 65 -20.52 2.26 13.88
C PHE A 65 -19.48 1.32 14.50
N VAL A 66 -19.78 0.03 14.57
CA VAL A 66 -18.92 -0.97 15.27
C VAL A 66 -17.60 -1.23 14.53
N VAL A 67 -17.36 -0.56 13.40
CA VAL A 67 -16.19 -0.76 12.57
C VAL A 67 -15.45 0.57 12.39
N GLY A 68 -14.26 0.68 12.97
CA GLY A 68 -13.46 1.90 13.00
C GLY A 68 -12.06 1.66 13.55
N LEU A 69 -11.34 2.75 13.80
CA LEU A 69 -10.08 2.73 14.52
C LEU A 69 -10.34 2.86 16.02
N GLY A 70 -9.72 2.01 16.82
CA GLY A 70 -9.83 2.05 18.27
C GLY A 70 -9.20 3.31 18.84
N ILE A 71 -8.12 3.78 18.23
CA ILE A 71 -7.39 4.96 18.69
C ILE A 71 -8.22 6.25 18.61
N THR A 72 -9.15 6.38 17.66
CA THR A 72 -10.03 7.57 17.60
C THR A 72 -10.96 7.61 18.80
N ASN A 73 -11.51 6.46 19.22
CA ASN A 73 -12.33 6.37 20.43
C ASN A 73 -11.52 6.71 21.69
N VAL A 74 -10.24 6.30 21.75
CA VAL A 74 -9.34 6.64 22.86
C VAL A 74 -9.05 8.15 22.88
N ILE A 75 -8.79 8.75 21.72
CA ILE A 75 -8.59 10.19 21.57
C ILE A 75 -9.84 10.93 22.07
N ASP A 76 -11.03 10.57 21.60
CA ASP A 76 -12.29 11.19 22.01
C ASP A 76 -12.51 11.11 23.52
N ALA A 77 -12.25 9.94 24.14
CA ALA A 77 -12.36 9.77 25.58
C ALA A 77 -11.37 10.68 26.35
N MET A 78 -10.11 10.73 25.93
CA MET A 78 -9.06 11.52 26.57
C MET A 78 -9.24 13.03 26.39
N PHE A 79 -9.79 13.46 25.25
CA PHE A 79 -9.94 14.86 24.87
C PHE A 79 -11.39 15.35 24.89
N SER A 80 -12.28 14.66 25.60
CA SER A 80 -13.70 15.04 25.74
C SER A 80 -13.94 16.48 26.23
N GLY A 81 -13.01 17.06 27.00
CA GLY A 81 -13.04 18.47 27.41
C GLY A 81 -12.42 19.47 26.40
N LEU A 82 -11.78 18.97 25.34
CA LEU A 82 -11.07 19.75 24.31
C LEU A 82 -11.41 19.20 22.90
N PRO A 83 -12.67 19.33 22.45
CA PRO A 83 -13.17 18.64 21.25
C PRO A 83 -12.38 18.99 19.98
N VAL A 84 -11.90 20.23 19.85
CA VAL A 84 -11.07 20.64 18.71
C VAL A 84 -9.72 19.91 18.69
N ALA A 85 -9.12 19.66 19.86
CA ALA A 85 -7.86 18.92 19.94
C ALA A 85 -8.04 17.44 19.58
N GLY A 86 -9.12 16.82 20.07
CA GLY A 86 -9.50 15.45 19.71
C GLY A 86 -9.68 15.30 18.19
N LEU A 87 -10.49 16.17 17.59
CA LEU A 87 -10.73 16.18 16.15
C LEU A 87 -9.46 16.35 15.31
N VAL A 88 -8.52 17.20 15.75
CA VAL A 88 -7.22 17.36 15.07
C VAL A 88 -6.40 16.08 15.13
N LEU A 89 -6.35 15.41 16.28
CA LEU A 89 -5.62 14.15 16.44
C LEU A 89 -6.25 13.04 15.59
N ASP A 90 -7.57 12.94 15.54
CA ASP A 90 -8.27 12.02 14.65
C ASP A 90 -7.91 12.29 13.19
N ALA A 91 -7.97 13.55 12.76
CA ALA A 91 -7.60 13.93 11.40
C ALA A 91 -6.17 13.51 11.05
N LEU A 92 -5.23 13.59 12.00
CA LEU A 92 -3.85 13.13 11.79
C LEU A 92 -3.77 11.60 11.63
N VAL A 93 -4.52 10.83 12.41
CA VAL A 93 -4.58 9.37 12.29
C VAL A 93 -5.18 8.96 10.94
N LEU A 94 -6.27 9.61 10.52
CA LEU A 94 -6.91 9.38 9.23
C LEU A 94 -5.96 9.74 8.07
N ALA A 95 -5.29 10.88 8.17
CA ALA A 95 -4.31 11.33 7.18
C ALA A 95 -3.13 10.35 7.08
N PHE A 96 -2.68 9.79 8.20
CA PHE A 96 -1.66 8.75 8.22
C PHE A 96 -2.08 7.54 7.37
N PHE A 97 -3.24 6.93 7.66
CA PHE A 97 -3.70 5.77 6.89
C PHE A 97 -3.94 6.11 5.41
N PHE A 98 -4.49 7.29 5.12
CA PHE A 98 -4.65 7.75 3.75
C PHE A 98 -3.30 7.84 3.01
N ALA A 99 -2.28 8.42 3.65
CA ALA A 99 -0.92 8.51 3.13
C ALA A 99 -0.29 7.13 2.95
N MET A 100 -0.47 6.20 3.89
CA MET A 100 0.01 4.81 3.75
C MET A 100 -0.58 4.14 2.52
N GLY A 101 -1.88 4.31 2.25
CA GLY A 101 -2.52 3.81 1.04
C GLY A 101 -1.96 4.41 -0.24
N LEU A 102 -1.65 5.70 -0.25
CA LEU A 102 -1.04 6.36 -1.41
C LEU A 102 0.37 5.84 -1.68
N VAL A 103 1.20 5.73 -0.65
CA VAL A 103 2.60 5.29 -0.76
C VAL A 103 2.68 3.78 -1.06
N ALA A 104 1.78 2.97 -0.51
CA ALA A 104 1.70 1.53 -0.79
C ALA A 104 1.29 1.25 -2.25
N GLN A 105 0.35 2.01 -2.82
CA GLN A 105 -0.02 1.89 -4.25
C GLN A 105 1.14 2.22 -5.20
N ARG A 106 2.14 2.97 -4.73
CA ARG A 106 3.38 3.28 -5.47
C ARG A 106 4.48 2.22 -5.31
N GLY A 107 4.16 1.04 -4.78
CA GLY A 107 5.10 -0.07 -4.68
C GLY A 107 6.02 -0.05 -3.46
N SER A 108 5.65 0.67 -2.40
CA SER A 108 6.43 0.69 -1.15
C SER A 108 6.02 -0.45 -0.21
N LEU A 109 6.87 -1.47 -0.07
CA LEU A 109 6.69 -2.51 0.96
C LEU A 109 6.73 -1.94 2.39
N ARG A 110 7.57 -0.91 2.61
CA ARG A 110 7.65 -0.23 3.91
C ARG A 110 6.29 0.34 4.30
N ALA A 111 5.53 0.84 3.32
CA ALA A 111 4.20 1.37 3.59
C ALA A 111 3.21 0.30 4.05
N PHE A 112 3.22 -0.86 3.40
CA PHE A 112 2.42 -2.01 3.84
C PHE A 112 2.77 -2.44 5.27
N TYR A 113 4.06 -2.54 5.61
CA TYR A 113 4.48 -2.98 6.94
C TYR A 113 4.18 -1.94 8.02
N VAL A 114 4.53 -0.68 7.82
CA VAL A 114 4.28 0.36 8.83
C VAL A 114 2.78 0.55 9.06
N GLY A 115 2.00 0.70 7.99
CA GLY A 115 0.55 0.86 8.09
C GLY A 115 -0.13 -0.37 8.68
N GLY A 116 0.26 -1.57 8.22
CA GLY A 116 -0.28 -2.83 8.72
C GLY A 116 0.06 -3.07 10.19
N THR A 117 1.27 -2.76 10.64
CA THR A 117 1.65 -2.88 12.05
C THR A 117 0.88 -1.90 12.93
N VAL A 118 0.76 -0.63 12.54
CA VAL A 118 -0.03 0.35 13.31
C VAL A 118 -1.49 -0.10 13.42
N TYR A 119 -2.07 -0.60 12.33
CA TYR A 119 -3.43 -1.12 12.33
C TYR A 119 -3.59 -2.40 13.18
N ALA A 120 -2.58 -3.28 13.20
CA ALA A 120 -2.59 -4.45 14.08
C ALA A 120 -2.47 -4.06 15.56
N LEU A 121 -1.70 -3.03 15.89
CA LEU A 121 -1.63 -2.49 17.26
C LEU A 121 -2.96 -1.87 17.68
N ASP A 122 -3.65 -1.19 16.76
CA ASP A 122 -4.99 -0.64 16.99
C ASP A 122 -6.00 -1.74 17.35
N ALA A 123 -5.92 -2.91 16.71
CA ALA A 123 -6.75 -4.07 17.05
C ALA A 123 -6.57 -4.55 18.50
N LEU A 124 -5.42 -4.31 19.12
CA LEU A 124 -5.17 -4.68 20.52
C LEU A 124 -6.02 -3.86 21.50
N LEU A 125 -6.43 -2.64 21.12
CA LEU A 125 -7.34 -1.82 21.92
C LEU A 125 -8.71 -2.50 22.04
N TYR A 126 -9.23 -3.01 20.92
CA TYR A 126 -10.49 -3.76 20.91
C TYR A 126 -10.38 -5.11 21.60
N LEU A 127 -9.24 -5.80 21.45
CA LEU A 127 -8.99 -7.05 22.16
C LEU A 127 -8.99 -6.84 23.69
N ALA A 128 -8.37 -5.75 24.17
CA ALA A 128 -8.37 -5.39 25.58
C ALA A 128 -9.79 -5.04 26.09
N ALA A 129 -10.63 -4.48 25.23
CA ALA A 129 -12.05 -4.22 25.51
C ALA A 129 -12.97 -5.43 25.32
N ALA A 130 -12.43 -6.59 24.92
CA ALA A 130 -13.17 -7.80 24.53
C ALA A 130 -14.25 -7.57 23.46
N ASP A 131 -14.05 -6.60 22.57
CA ASP A 131 -14.96 -6.30 21.47
C ASP A 131 -14.57 -7.07 20.21
N TRP A 132 -15.25 -8.19 19.98
CA TRP A 132 -14.86 -9.18 18.97
C TRP A 132 -15.21 -8.78 17.53
N LEU A 133 -16.23 -7.93 17.33
CA LEU A 133 -16.66 -7.55 15.98
C LEU A 133 -15.61 -6.66 15.28
N PRO A 134 -15.10 -5.57 15.89
CA PRO A 134 -13.99 -4.81 15.35
C PRO A 134 -12.72 -5.65 15.21
N VAL A 135 -12.41 -6.55 16.16
CA VAL A 135 -11.24 -7.44 16.06
C VAL A 135 -11.32 -8.31 14.80
N GLY A 136 -12.47 -8.91 14.52
CA GLY A 136 -12.69 -9.69 13.30
C GLY A 136 -12.51 -8.86 12.03
N PHE A 137 -13.01 -7.62 12.02
CA PHE A 137 -12.81 -6.70 10.90
C PHE A 137 -11.33 -6.32 10.72
N HIS A 138 -10.59 -6.10 11.81
CA HIS A 138 -9.15 -5.81 11.74
C HIS A 138 -8.39 -6.97 11.11
N VAL A 139 -8.70 -8.22 11.50
CA VAL A 139 -8.09 -9.41 10.92
C VAL A 139 -8.40 -9.52 9.42
N LEU A 140 -9.64 -9.23 9.00
CA LEU A 140 -10.04 -9.24 7.60
C LEU A 140 -9.22 -8.23 6.77
N VAL A 141 -9.12 -7.00 7.26
CA VAL A 141 -8.36 -5.94 6.59
C VAL A 141 -6.87 -6.29 6.54
N LEU A 142 -6.29 -6.76 7.65
CA LEU A 142 -4.90 -7.21 7.70
C LEU A 142 -4.62 -8.36 6.75
N TYR A 143 -5.58 -9.28 6.57
CA TYR A 143 -5.48 -10.34 5.59
C TYR A 143 -5.32 -9.79 4.17
N PHE A 144 -6.18 -8.86 3.74
CA PHE A 144 -6.10 -8.28 2.40
C PHE A 144 -4.87 -7.39 2.19
N VAL A 145 -4.52 -6.56 3.18
CA VAL A 145 -3.28 -5.76 3.17
C VAL A 145 -2.07 -6.69 3.07
N GLY A 146 -2.04 -7.77 3.85
CA GLY A 146 -0.99 -8.78 3.84
C GLY A 146 -0.87 -9.49 2.50
N LYS A 147 -1.99 -9.87 1.88
CA LYS A 147 -2.01 -10.46 0.53
C LYS A 147 -1.37 -9.52 -0.51
N GLY A 148 -1.70 -8.22 -0.48
CA GLY A 148 -1.07 -7.23 -1.36
C GLY A 148 0.42 -7.07 -1.09
N ALA A 149 0.83 -6.99 0.18
CA ALA A 149 2.23 -6.88 0.57
C ALA A 149 3.08 -8.09 0.14
N LEU A 150 2.55 -9.30 0.33
CA LEU A 150 3.22 -10.54 -0.07
C LEU A 150 3.37 -10.62 -1.60
N ALA A 151 2.33 -10.25 -2.35
CA ALA A 151 2.37 -10.22 -3.81
C ALA A 151 3.44 -9.23 -4.33
N LEU A 152 3.48 -8.01 -3.77
CA LEU A 152 4.49 -7.02 -4.12
C LEU A 152 5.90 -7.50 -3.76
N ARG A 153 6.07 -8.13 -2.59
CA ARG A 153 7.37 -8.63 -2.15
C ARG A 153 7.91 -9.70 -3.09
N GLU A 154 7.05 -10.61 -3.52
CA GLU A 154 7.45 -11.67 -4.45
C GLU A 154 7.82 -11.08 -5.82
N ALA A 155 7.01 -10.16 -6.32
CA ALA A 155 7.27 -9.50 -7.61
C ALA A 155 8.61 -8.72 -7.60
N LEU A 156 8.94 -8.04 -6.50
CA LEU A 156 10.22 -7.33 -6.35
C LEU A 156 11.43 -8.27 -6.20
N ARG A 157 11.24 -9.48 -5.68
CA ARG A 157 12.32 -10.48 -5.51
C ARG A 157 12.72 -11.14 -6.83
N VAL A 158 11.74 -11.41 -7.68
CA VAL A 158 11.95 -12.10 -8.98
C VAL A 158 12.39 -11.12 -10.08
N GLN A 159 12.35 -9.81 -9.78
CA GLN A 159 12.71 -8.79 -10.75
C GLN A 159 14.20 -8.87 -11.12
N PRO A 160 14.56 -8.85 -12.41
CA PRO A 160 15.96 -8.79 -12.83
C PRO A 160 16.64 -7.55 -12.24
N PRO A 161 17.93 -7.63 -11.88
CA PRO A 161 18.66 -6.46 -11.40
C PRO A 161 18.55 -5.34 -12.43
N ALA A 162 18.14 -4.15 -11.97
CA ALA A 162 18.10 -2.98 -12.81
C ALA A 162 19.53 -2.69 -13.30
N LEU A 163 19.71 -2.55 -14.63
CA LEU A 163 21.00 -2.16 -15.18
C LEU A 163 21.39 -0.78 -14.62
N PRO A 164 22.63 -0.60 -14.12
CA PRO A 164 23.10 0.70 -13.64
C PRO A 164 22.98 1.75 -14.76
N GLY A 165 22.11 2.75 -14.57
CA GLY A 165 21.90 3.84 -15.54
C GLY A 165 20.44 4.20 -15.83
N ALA A 166 19.46 3.40 -15.41
CA ALA A 166 18.03 3.67 -15.67
C ALA A 166 17.35 4.62 -14.67
N ALA A 167 18.10 5.15 -13.69
CA ALA A 167 17.62 6.14 -12.73
C ALA A 167 18.40 7.45 -12.95
N ALA A 168 17.91 8.28 -13.87
CA ALA A 168 18.24 9.69 -13.99
C ALA A 168 16.92 10.48 -14.01
#